data_AF-A0A6N8GAS7-F1
#
_entry.id   AF-A0A6N8GAS7-F1
#
_cell.length_a   1.000
_cell.length_b   1.000
_cell.length_c   1.000
_cell.angle_alpha   90.00
_cell.angle_beta   90.00
_cell.angle_gamma   90.00
#
_symmetry.space_group_name_H-M   'P 1'
#
loop_
_entity.id
_entity.type
_entity.pdbx_description
1 polymer ?
#
loop_
_entity_poly.entity_id
_entity_poly.type
_entity_poly.pdbx_seq_one_letter_code
_entity_poly.pdbx_strand_id
1 'polypeptide(L)'
;MLTTALVLGIVGGALGIVAALLVMLLGGLGAGFAAEGAGELIGLGFAAVFIGVVGIVGGSLARGASKTAALLLLLAGFAGFVAISMGWLISGPLLVIGAVLAWFGRRKKAVAAPEPKPVP
;
A
#
# COMPACT_ATOMS: atom_id res chain seq x y z
N MET A 1 -10.39 12.45 7.19
CA MET A 1 -9.77 11.14 7.53
C MET A 1 -9.81 10.18 6.36
N LEU A 2 -10.99 9.78 5.85
CA LEU A 2 -11.09 8.85 4.72
C LEU A 2 -10.52 9.39 3.40
N THR A 3 -10.71 10.68 3.11
CA THR A 3 -10.09 11.34 1.95
C THR A 3 -8.57 11.35 2.04
N THR A 4 -8.03 11.51 3.25
CA THR A 4 -6.59 11.47 3.52
C THR A 4 -6.05 10.06 3.30
N ALA A 5 -6.74 9.02 3.77
CA ALA A 5 -6.37 7.63 3.53
C ALA A 5 -6.41 7.24 2.04
N LEU A 6 -7.40 7.76 1.30
CA LEU A 6 -7.48 7.61 -0.16
C LEU A 6 -6.23 8.20 -0.84
N VAL A 7 -5.90 9.45 -0.53
CA VAL A 7 -4.74 10.14 -1.13
C VAL A 7 -3.43 9.45 -0.74
N LEU A 8 -3.24 9.10 0.54
CA LEU A 8 -2.05 8.38 0.99
C LEU A 8 -1.93 6.99 0.35
N GLY A 9 -3.04 6.29 0.12
CA GLY A 9 -3.01 5.00 -0.57
C GLY A 9 -2.59 5.12 -2.04
N ILE A 10 -3.15 6.09 -2.76
CA ILE A 10 -2.79 6.35 -4.17
C ILE A 10 -1.34 6.82 -4.29
N VAL A 11 -0.95 7.83 -3.51
CA VAL A 11 0.40 8.40 -3.55
C VAL A 11 1.42 7.38 -3.06
N GLY A 12 1.15 6.70 -1.95
CA GLY A 12 2.01 5.65 -1.43
C GLY A 12 2.20 4.51 -2.44
N GLY A 13 1.11 4.00 -3.01
CA GLY A 13 1.17 2.94 -4.02
C GLY A 13 1.91 3.37 -5.30
N ALA A 14 1.66 4.58 -5.80
CA ALA A 14 2.36 5.11 -6.96
C ALA A 14 3.86 5.28 -6.71
N LEU A 15 4.25 5.84 -5.56
CA LEU A 15 5.67 5.95 -5.17
C LEU A 15 6.32 4.56 -5.00
N GLY A 16 5.57 3.57 -4.52
CA GLY A 16 6.04 2.19 -4.43
C GLY A 16 6.31 1.57 -5.80
N ILE A 17 5.44 1.81 -6.79
CA ILE A 17 5.68 1.38 -8.18
C ILE A 17 6.91 2.10 -8.76
N VAL A 18 7.03 3.41 -8.54
CA VAL A 18 8.21 4.16 -8.98
C VAL A 18 9.47 3.54 -8.37
N ALA A 19 9.48 3.28 -7.06
CA ALA A 19 10.59 2.63 -6.37
C ALA A 19 10.92 1.22 -6.89
N ALA A 20 9.93 0.46 -7.35
CA ALA A 20 10.15 -0.85 -7.96
C ALA A 20 10.96 -0.75 -9.26
N LEU A 21 10.74 0.29 -10.07
CA LEU A 21 11.39 0.45 -11.38
C LEU A 21 12.92 0.56 -11.27
N LEU A 22 13.42 1.38 -10.33
CA LEU A 22 14.86 1.53 -10.13
C LEU A 22 15.51 0.28 -9.52
N VAL A 23 14.79 -0.52 -8.73
CA VAL A 23 15.30 -1.82 -8.29
C VAL A 23 15.36 -2.83 -9.43
N MET A 24 14.36 -2.85 -10.31
CA MET A 24 14.40 -3.68 -11.52
C MET A 24 15.52 -3.22 -12.47
N LEU A 25 15.78 -1.92 -12.57
CA LEU A 25 16.88 -1.38 -13.37
C LEU A 25 18.24 -1.83 -12.81
N LEU A 26 18.43 -1.75 -11.49
CA LEU A 26 19.65 -2.23 -10.83
C LEU A 26 19.81 -3.76 -10.99
N GLY A 27 18.72 -4.52 -10.87
CA GLY A 27 18.72 -5.96 -11.13
C GLY A 27 19.05 -6.30 -12.59
N GLY A 28 18.50 -5.56 -13.56
CA GLY A 28 18.79 -5.74 -14.98
C GLY A 28 20.23 -5.42 -15.35
N LEU A 29 20.77 -4.32 -14.81
CA LEU A 29 22.20 -3.99 -14.95
C LEU A 29 23.08 -5.07 -14.31
N GLY A 30 22.75 -5.50 -13.09
CA GLY A 30 23.45 -6.58 -12.39
C GLY A 30 23.46 -7.89 -13.18
N ALA A 31 22.35 -8.23 -13.83
CA ALA A 31 22.26 -9.42 -14.67
C ALA A 31 23.21 -9.35 -15.88
N GLY A 32 23.36 -8.16 -16.48
CA GLY A 32 24.33 -7.92 -17.56
C GLY A 32 25.79 -8.07 -17.14
N PHE A 33 26.11 -7.81 -15.87
CA PHE A 33 27.45 -7.99 -15.28
C PHE A 33 27.63 -9.34 -14.56
N ALA A 34 26.67 -10.27 -14.69
CA ALA A 34 26.65 -11.55 -13.98
C ALA A 34 26.80 -11.41 -12.45
N ALA A 35 26.30 -10.31 -11.89
CA ALA A 35 26.31 -10.06 -10.46
C ALA A 35 25.34 -11.01 -9.74
N GLU A 36 25.81 -11.60 -8.64
CA GLU A 36 25.01 -12.48 -7.80
C GLU A 36 23.82 -11.70 -7.19
N GLY A 37 22.63 -12.32 -7.17
CA GLY A 37 21.40 -11.69 -6.66
C GLY A 37 20.63 -10.81 -7.65
N ALA A 38 21.13 -10.61 -8.88
CA ALA A 38 20.44 -9.82 -9.91
C ALA A 38 19.03 -10.32 -10.26
N GLY A 39 18.87 -11.65 -10.38
CA GLY A 39 17.56 -12.27 -10.64
C GLY A 39 16.57 -12.07 -9.49
N GLU A 40 17.06 -12.06 -8.25
CA GLU A 40 16.23 -11.82 -7.07
C GLU A 40 15.73 -10.38 -7.02
N LEU A 41 16.58 -9.39 -7.35
CA LEU A 41 16.19 -7.98 -7.45
C LEU A 41 15.10 -7.75 -8.52
N ILE A 42 15.21 -8.41 -9.68
CA ILE A 42 14.19 -8.32 -10.73
C ILE A 42 12.86 -8.91 -10.25
N GLY A 43 12.90 -10.09 -9.61
CA GLY A 43 11.71 -10.75 -9.07
C GLY A 43 11.03 -9.93 -7.96
N LEU A 44 11.82 -9.40 -7.03
CA LEU A 44 11.37 -8.51 -5.96
C LEU A 44 10.76 -7.21 -6.50
N GLY A 45 11.36 -6.62 -7.53
CA GLY A 45 10.81 -5.46 -8.23
C GLY A 45 9.45 -5.75 -8.86
N PHE A 46 9.28 -6.92 -9.49
CA PHE A 46 7.98 -7.33 -10.04
C PHE A 46 6.92 -7.47 -8.95
N ALA A 47 7.25 -8.17 -7.84
CA ALA A 47 6.36 -8.31 -6.70
C ALA A 47 5.95 -6.94 -6.12
N ALA A 48 6.90 -6.02 -6.04
CA ALA A 48 6.66 -4.67 -5.56
C ALA A 48 5.70 -3.84 -6.43
N VAL A 49 5.73 -4.01 -7.75
CA VAL A 49 4.75 -3.36 -8.63
C VAL A 49 3.34 -3.81 -8.27
N PHE A 50 3.13 -5.13 -8.11
CA PHE A 50 1.83 -5.66 -7.69
C PHE A 50 1.41 -5.13 -6.30
N ILE A 51 2.35 -5.07 -5.36
CA ILE A 51 2.09 -4.50 -4.02
C ILE A 51 1.69 -3.02 -4.11
N GLY A 52 2.33 -2.25 -4.99
CA GLY A 52 1.97 -0.85 -5.23
C GLY A 52 0.54 -0.71 -5.77
N VAL A 53 0.14 -1.58 -6.70
CA VAL A 53 -1.24 -1.65 -7.20
C VAL A 53 -2.23 -1.95 -6.07
N VAL A 54 -1.90 -2.91 -5.20
CA VAL A 54 -2.71 -3.23 -4.01
C VAL A 54 -2.84 -2.01 -3.10
N GLY A 55 -1.78 -1.21 -2.93
CA GLY A 55 -1.82 0.06 -2.19
C GLY A 55 -2.80 1.07 -2.80
N ILE A 56 -2.79 1.25 -4.12
CA ILE A 56 -3.71 2.14 -4.85
C ILE A 56 -5.16 1.66 -4.68
N VAL A 57 -5.41 0.36 -4.87
CA VAL A 57 -6.74 -0.24 -4.70
C VAL A 57 -7.21 -0.11 -3.26
N GLY A 58 -6.35 -0.36 -2.28
CA GLY A 58 -6.63 -0.17 -0.85
C GLY A 58 -7.01 1.26 -0.51
N GLY A 59 -6.33 2.25 -1.08
CA GLY A 59 -6.69 3.66 -0.97
C GLY A 59 -8.08 3.96 -1.56
N SER A 60 -8.35 3.48 -2.78
CA SER A 60 -9.62 3.70 -3.48
C SER A 60 -10.84 3.18 -2.70
N LEU A 61 -10.67 2.06 -1.98
CA LEU A 61 -11.70 1.42 -1.18
C LEU A 61 -11.96 2.11 0.17
N ALA A 62 -11.18 3.13 0.57
CA ALA A 62 -11.30 3.76 1.89
C ALA A 62 -12.71 4.28 2.19
N ARG A 63 -13.42 4.81 1.19
CA ARG A 63 -14.77 5.40 1.36
C ARG A 63 -15.90 4.37 1.35
N GLY A 64 -15.74 3.27 0.62
CA GLY A 64 -16.77 2.23 0.46
C GLY A 64 -16.63 1.08 1.45
N ALA A 65 -15.42 0.56 1.63
CA ALA A 65 -15.10 -0.61 2.45
C ALA A 65 -13.89 -0.32 3.35
N SER A 66 -14.07 0.57 4.32
CA SER A 66 -12.99 1.07 5.19
C SER A 66 -12.24 -0.03 5.97
N LYS A 67 -12.88 -1.19 6.23
CA LYS A 67 -12.23 -2.37 6.84
C LYS A 67 -11.21 -2.99 5.88
N THR A 68 -11.65 -3.27 4.65
CA THR A 68 -10.84 -3.89 3.60
C THR A 68 -9.71 -2.95 3.18
N ALA A 69 -10.00 -1.65 3.07
CA ALA A 69 -9.01 -0.62 2.79
C ALA A 69 -7.87 -0.59 3.83
N ALA A 70 -8.20 -0.59 5.12
CA ALA A 70 -7.19 -0.58 6.17
C ALA A 70 -6.30 -1.83 6.14
N LEU A 71 -6.90 -3.00 5.89
CA LEU A 71 -6.15 -4.26 5.80
C LEU A 71 -5.23 -4.28 4.58
N LEU A 72 -5.74 -3.87 3.40
CA LEU A 72 -4.98 -3.81 2.14
C LEU A 72 -3.82 -2.83 2.23
N LEU A 73 -4.03 -1.64 2.80
CA LEU A 73 -2.97 -0.65 2.97
C LEU A 73 -1.88 -1.13 3.94
N LEU A 74 -2.26 -1.81 5.02
CA LEU A 74 -1.29 -2.37 5.97
C LEU A 74 -0.49 -3.52 5.35
N LEU A 75 -1.18 -4.44 4.65
CA LEU A 75 -0.55 -5.52 3.90
C LEU A 75 0.39 -4.98 2.82
N ALA A 76 -0.02 -3.96 2.07
CA ALA A 76 0.82 -3.35 1.05
C ALA A 76 2.05 -2.67 1.64
N GLY A 77 1.90 -1.97 2.77
CA GLY A 77 3.01 -1.35 3.49
C GLY A 77 4.03 -2.40 3.97
N PHE A 78 3.55 -3.49 4.57
CA PHE A 78 4.42 -4.54 5.11
C PHE A 78 5.04 -5.42 4.02
N ALA A 79 4.24 -5.89 3.06
CA ALA A 79 4.72 -6.72 1.96
C ALA A 79 5.74 -5.96 1.10
N GLY A 80 5.55 -4.67 0.88
CA GLY A 80 6.49 -3.85 0.11
C GLY A 80 7.80 -3.62 0.85
N PHE A 81 7.75 -3.49 2.19
CA PHE A 81 8.96 -3.45 3.01
C PHE A 81 9.74 -4.76 2.95
N VAL A 82 9.06 -5.91 2.92
CA VAL A 82 9.72 -7.21 2.73
C VAL A 82 10.27 -7.35 1.30
N ALA A 83 9.56 -6.82 0.30
CA ALA A 83 9.96 -6.96 -1.10
C ALA A 83 11.19 -6.11 -1.47
N ILE A 84 11.23 -4.84 -1.08
CA ILE A 84 12.31 -3.93 -1.52
C ILE A 84 13.07 -3.26 -0.38
N SER A 85 12.67 -3.48 0.88
CA SER A 85 13.32 -2.93 2.06
C SER A 85 13.59 -1.42 1.93
N MET A 86 14.84 -1.00 1.72
CA MET A 86 15.25 0.40 1.52
C MET A 86 14.54 1.11 0.35
N GLY A 87 14.19 0.40 -0.73
CA GLY A 87 13.42 0.98 -1.84
C GLY A 87 11.98 1.36 -1.43
N TRP A 88 11.43 0.70 -0.43
CA TRP A 88 10.06 0.93 0.06
C TRP A 88 9.99 1.89 1.26
N LEU A 89 11.11 2.52 1.62
CA LEU A 89 11.20 3.31 2.85
C LEU A 89 10.32 4.56 2.85
N ILE A 90 10.03 5.14 1.68
CA ILE A 90 9.11 6.27 1.54
C ILE A 90 7.66 5.77 1.43
N SER A 91 7.42 4.77 0.59
CA SER A 91 6.07 4.25 0.33
C SER A 91 5.45 3.54 1.55
N GLY A 92 6.25 2.75 2.28
CA GLY A 92 5.81 1.95 3.43
C GLY A 92 5.15 2.79 4.54
N PRO A 93 5.81 3.81 5.10
CA PRO A 93 5.22 4.67 6.12
C PRO A 93 3.96 5.38 5.63
N LEU A 94 3.91 5.83 4.38
CA LEU A 94 2.71 6.44 3.80
C LEU A 94 1.54 5.45 3.79
N LEU A 95 1.76 4.22 3.37
CA LEU A 95 0.72 3.18 3.35
C LEU A 95 0.27 2.79 4.76
N VAL A 96 1.19 2.70 5.73
CA VAL A 96 0.87 2.42 7.14
C VAL A 96 0.05 3.55 7.75
N ILE A 97 0.43 4.81 7.54
CA ILE A 97 -0.36 5.97 8.01
C ILE A 97 -1.75 5.96 7.35
N GLY A 98 -1.82 5.67 6.05
CA GLY A 98 -3.08 5.50 5.33
C GLY A 98 -3.97 4.41 5.94
N ALA A 99 -3.40 3.27 6.32
CA ALA A 99 -4.10 2.16 6.96
C ALA A 99 -4.68 2.55 8.32
N VAL A 100 -3.89 3.23 9.16
CA VAL A 100 -4.31 3.73 10.47
C VAL A 100 -5.46 4.74 10.31
N LEU A 101 -5.34 5.68 9.38
CA LEU A 101 -6.38 6.68 9.10
C LEU A 101 -7.68 6.05 8.57
N ALA A 102 -7.59 5.03 7.71
CA ALA A 102 -8.74 4.25 7.26
C ALA A 102 -9.40 3.51 8.43
N TRP A 103 -8.60 2.96 9.36
CA TRP A 103 -9.08 2.26 10.55
C TRP A 103 -9.75 3.17 11.59
N PHE A 104 -9.28 4.41 11.76
CA PHE A 104 -9.96 5.38 12.64
C PHE A 104 -11.19 6.00 11.97
N GLY A 105 -11.14 6.25 10.65
CA GLY A 105 -12.25 6.80 9.89
C GLY A 105 -13.53 5.96 9.96
N ARG A 106 -13.41 4.62 10.02
CA ARG A 106 -14.55 3.71 10.21
C ARG A 106 -15.22 3.80 11.57
N ARG A 107 -14.47 4.08 12.65
CA ARG A 107 -15.04 4.16 14.02
C ARG A 107 -16.02 5.34 14.12
N LYS A 108 -15.70 6.48 13.50
CA LYS A 108 -16.62 7.63 13.46
C LYS A 108 -17.92 7.33 12.70
N LYS A 109 -17.84 6.61 11.58
CA LYS A 109 -19.04 6.27 10.78
C LYS A 109 -19.95 5.26 11.50
N ALA A 110 -19.37 4.33 12.27
CA ALA A 110 -20.13 3.37 13.07
C ALA A 110 -20.84 4.01 14.28
N VAL A 111 -20.23 5.02 14.91
CA VAL A 111 -20.81 5.74 16.06
C VAL A 111 -21.93 6.70 15.65
N ALA A 112 -21.93 7.19 14.41
CA ALA A 112 -22.96 8.10 13.89
C ALA A 112 -24.18 7.40 13.29
N ALA A 113 -24.26 6.06 13.34
CA ALA A 113 -25.43 5.33 12.84
C ALA A 113 -26.60 5.57 13.81
N PRO A 114 -27.76 6.08 13.35
CA PRO A 114 -28.93 6.28 14.21
C PRO A 114 -29.38 4.93 14.79
N GLU A 115 -29.75 4.92 16.07
CA GLU A 115 -30.35 3.75 16.71
C GLU A 115 -31.54 3.23 15.87
N PRO A 116 -31.69 1.90 15.75
CA PRO A 116 -32.85 1.34 15.09
C PRO A 116 -34.11 1.87 15.79
N LYS A 117 -34.96 2.60 15.05
CA LYS A 117 -36.25 3.04 15.57
C LYS A 117 -37.00 1.82 16.08
N PRO A 118 -37.55 1.85 17.31
CA PRO A 118 -38.40 0.76 17.79
C PRO A 118 -39.52 0.56 16.77
N VAL A 119 -39.63 -0.67 16.29
CA VAL A 119 -40.70 -1.09 15.39
C VAL A 119 -41.98 -1.13 16.24
N PRO A 120 -43.07 -0.47 15.82
CA PRO A 120 -44.32 -0.41 16.58
C PRO A 120 -45.00 -1.77 16.69
#